data_AF-A0A926BRG7-F1
#
_entry.id   AF-A0A926BRG7-F1
#
_cell.length_a   1.000
_cell.length_b   1.000
_cell.length_c   1.000
_cell.angle_alpha   90.00
_cell.angle_beta   90.00
_cell.angle_gamma   90.00
#
_symmetry.space_group_name_H-M   'P 1'
#
loop_
_entity.id
_entity.type
_entity.pdbx_description
1 polymer ?
#
loop_
_entity_poly.entity_id
_entity_poly.type
_entity_poly.pdbx_seq_one_letter_code
_entity_poly.pdbx_strand_id
1 'polypeptide(L)'
;MAWVIVEHRLGKAGPLKQRTARQRDWDRKYGESNWEIGYVVEGHFVIQDQALETIYYQSYEHHFQEHPSDLEELVRLAKVLRNPHAEATTSVDLQVPAITDYLSRNGLILNGREVVDIGSWEGQSSHAISIRLSPLSVRVVGNPKMTLEQYWQDKKCLAVWEDEGAVT
;
A
#
# COMPACT_ATOMS: atom_id res chain seq x y z
N MET A 1 -13.02 23.77 3.68
CA MET A 1 -12.75 22.81 2.60
C MET A 1 -12.08 21.60 3.21
N ALA A 2 -12.65 20.40 3.05
CA ALA A 2 -12.11 19.20 3.65
C ALA A 2 -12.48 17.96 2.82
N TRP A 3 -11.68 16.90 2.98
CA TRP A 3 -12.05 15.57 2.51
C TRP A 3 -13.17 15.00 3.38
N VAL A 4 -14.31 14.72 2.77
CA VAL A 4 -15.45 14.07 3.40
C VAL A 4 -15.51 12.63 2.91
N ILE A 5 -15.47 11.66 3.83
CA ILE A 5 -15.56 10.25 3.48
C ILE A 5 -17.00 9.92 3.09
N VAL A 6 -17.20 9.46 1.87
CA VAL A 6 -18.54 9.13 1.31
C VAL A 6 -18.76 7.63 1.17
N GLU A 7 -17.70 6.83 1.19
CA GLU A 7 -17.79 5.37 1.15
C GLU A 7 -16.65 4.73 1.95
N HIS A 8 -16.98 3.88 2.91
CA HIS A 8 -16.01 3.11 3.70
C HIS A 8 -15.83 1.70 3.14
N ARG A 9 -14.65 1.11 3.38
CA ARG A 9 -14.36 -0.30 3.06
C ARG A 9 -14.64 -0.64 1.60
N LEU A 10 -14.00 0.09 0.69
CA LEU A 10 -14.09 -0.16 -0.76
C LEU A 10 -13.68 -1.60 -1.14
N GLY A 11 -12.95 -2.27 -0.24
CA GLY A 11 -12.46 -3.62 -0.43
C GLY A 11 -11.46 -3.71 -1.59
N LYS A 12 -11.40 -4.88 -2.21
CA LYS A 12 -10.53 -5.12 -3.36
C LYS A 12 -11.06 -4.36 -4.59
N ALA A 13 -10.15 -3.80 -5.37
CA ALA A 13 -10.50 -2.94 -6.50
C ALA A 13 -11.25 -3.68 -7.64
N GLY A 14 -11.18 -5.02 -7.70
CA GLY A 14 -11.83 -5.82 -8.74
C GLY A 14 -11.15 -5.71 -10.11
N PRO A 15 -11.66 -6.39 -11.15
CA PRO A 15 -11.10 -6.38 -12.50
C PRO A 15 -11.05 -4.98 -13.14
N LEU A 16 -10.16 -4.76 -14.11
CA LEU A 16 -9.98 -3.47 -14.81
C LEU A 16 -11.29 -2.86 -15.34
N LYS A 17 -12.17 -3.67 -15.94
CA LYS A 17 -13.48 -3.19 -16.43
C LYS A 17 -14.35 -2.62 -15.30
N GLN A 18 -14.37 -3.28 -14.14
CA GLN A 18 -15.15 -2.82 -12.98
C GLN A 18 -14.55 -1.55 -12.37
N ARG A 19 -13.21 -1.48 -12.27
CA ARG A 19 -12.51 -0.28 -11.80
C ARG A 19 -12.78 0.93 -12.67
N THR A 20 -12.67 0.77 -13.98
CA THR A 20 -12.91 1.84 -14.95
C THR A 20 -14.36 2.31 -14.90
N ALA A 21 -15.32 1.39 -14.75
CA ALA A 21 -16.72 1.76 -14.61
C ALA A 21 -16.97 2.56 -13.32
N ARG A 22 -16.43 2.11 -12.18
CA ARG A 22 -16.54 2.84 -10.91
C ARG A 22 -15.93 4.24 -10.98
N GLN A 23 -14.73 4.37 -11.54
CA GLN A 23 -14.08 5.67 -11.73
C GLN A 23 -14.97 6.61 -12.55
N ARG A 24 -15.49 6.16 -13.70
CA ARG A 24 -16.41 6.97 -14.52
C ARG A 24 -17.72 7.34 -13.81
N ASP A 25 -18.19 6.48 -12.92
CA ASP A 25 -19.39 6.77 -12.13
C ASP A 25 -19.08 7.81 -11.04
N TRP A 26 -17.91 7.74 -10.41
CA TRP A 26 -17.44 8.76 -9.45
C TRP A 26 -17.12 10.09 -10.13
N ASP A 27 -16.46 10.09 -11.30
CA ASP A 27 -16.19 11.28 -12.11
C ASP A 27 -17.50 12.00 -12.45
N ARG A 28 -18.53 11.24 -12.82
CA ARG A 28 -19.86 11.81 -13.12
C ARG A 28 -20.57 12.33 -11.88
N LYS A 29 -20.39 11.66 -10.73
CA LYS A 29 -21.12 11.97 -9.49
C LYS A 29 -20.49 13.12 -8.71
N TYR A 30 -19.17 13.20 -8.68
CA TYR A 30 -18.42 14.11 -7.82
C TYR A 30 -17.55 15.11 -8.62
N GLY A 31 -17.19 14.79 -9.87
CA GLY A 31 -16.25 15.55 -10.70
C GLY A 31 -14.84 14.94 -10.65
N GLU A 32 -14.17 14.90 -11.81
CA GLU A 32 -12.88 14.17 -12.03
C GLU A 32 -11.74 14.55 -11.06
N SER A 33 -11.81 15.70 -10.39
CA SER A 33 -10.77 16.17 -9.46
C SER A 33 -11.27 16.42 -8.04
N ASN A 34 -12.50 16.00 -7.74
CA ASN A 34 -13.14 16.23 -6.44
C ASN A 34 -13.28 14.96 -5.63
N TRP A 35 -12.73 13.82 -6.06
CA TRP A 35 -12.75 12.58 -5.29
C TRP A 35 -11.37 11.94 -5.25
N GLU A 36 -11.08 11.23 -4.17
CA GLU A 36 -9.81 10.52 -4.01
C GLU A 36 -10.02 9.21 -3.24
N ILE A 37 -9.23 8.20 -3.59
CA ILE A 37 -9.14 6.97 -2.81
C ILE A 37 -8.00 7.11 -1.81
N GLY A 38 -8.33 6.98 -0.55
CA GLY A 38 -7.37 7.00 0.54
C GLY A 38 -7.77 6.05 1.66
N TYR A 39 -7.34 6.38 2.87
CA TYR A 39 -7.44 5.51 4.02
C TYR A 39 -7.92 6.26 5.24
N VAL A 40 -8.69 5.57 6.09
CA VAL A 40 -9.06 6.10 7.40
C VAL A 40 -8.00 5.67 8.43
N VAL A 41 -7.20 6.62 8.88
CA VAL A 41 -6.18 6.43 9.91
C VAL A 41 -6.54 7.31 11.10
N GLU A 42 -6.70 6.71 12.27
CA GLU A 42 -7.10 7.42 13.51
C GLU A 42 -8.35 8.31 13.35
N GLY A 43 -9.30 7.90 12.50
CA GLY A 43 -10.53 8.64 12.22
C GLY A 43 -10.41 9.73 11.16
N HIS A 44 -9.23 9.94 10.59
CA HIS A 44 -8.98 10.96 9.57
C HIS A 44 -8.74 10.33 8.20
N PHE A 45 -9.15 11.03 7.15
CA PHE A 45 -8.80 10.67 5.78
C PHE A 45 -7.34 11.00 5.49
N VAL A 46 -6.62 10.03 4.96
CA VAL A 46 -5.21 10.11 4.61
C VAL A 46 -5.04 9.64 3.18
N ILE A 47 -4.39 10.46 2.35
CA ILE A 47 -4.09 10.12 0.95
C ILE A 47 -2.95 9.08 0.88
N GLN A 48 -2.77 8.48 -0.30
CA GLN A 48 -1.86 7.36 -0.48
C GLN A 48 -0.41 7.67 -0.11
N ASP A 49 0.11 8.84 -0.51
CA ASP A 49 1.49 9.25 -0.18
C ASP A 49 1.72 9.39 1.32
N GLN A 50 0.73 9.90 2.05
CA GLN A 50 0.81 9.99 3.51
C GLN A 50 0.75 8.60 4.14
N ALA A 51 -0.11 7.71 3.61
CA ALA A 51 -0.21 6.33 4.09
C ALA A 51 1.07 5.51 3.83
N LEU A 52 1.82 5.84 2.77
CA LEU A 52 3.14 5.26 2.50
C LEU A 52 4.09 5.54 3.67
N GLU A 53 4.18 6.79 4.12
CA GLU A 53 5.06 7.17 5.23
C GLU A 53 4.54 6.67 6.58
N THR A 54 3.27 6.92 6.90
CA THR A 54 2.77 6.72 8.27
C THR A 54 2.47 5.27 8.60
N ILE A 55 2.22 4.42 7.59
CA ILE A 55 1.87 3.01 7.83
C ILE A 55 2.85 2.07 7.16
N TYR A 56 3.05 2.17 5.84
CA TYR A 56 3.90 1.19 5.14
C TYR A 56 5.36 1.27 5.58
N TYR A 57 5.98 2.45 5.50
CA TYR A 57 7.37 2.66 5.91
C TYR A 57 7.57 2.23 7.35
N GLN A 58 6.75 2.74 8.28
CA GLN A 58 6.86 2.41 9.71
C GLN A 58 6.67 0.91 9.98
N SER A 59 5.76 0.24 9.26
CA SER A 59 5.58 -1.21 9.36
C SER A 59 6.80 -2.00 8.89
N TYR A 60 7.40 -1.62 7.76
CA TYR A 60 8.61 -2.29 7.27
C TYR A 60 9.82 -2.00 8.15
N GLU A 61 9.98 -0.76 8.63
CA GLU A 61 11.00 -0.40 9.61
C GLU A 61 10.88 -1.27 10.87
N HIS A 62 9.68 -1.37 11.43
CA HIS A 62 9.42 -2.21 12.59
C HIS A 62 9.69 -3.70 12.30
N HIS A 63 9.26 -4.20 11.14
CA HIS A 63 9.53 -5.58 10.72
C HIS A 63 11.04 -5.86 10.66
N PHE A 64 11.83 -4.97 10.06
CA PHE A 64 13.28 -5.17 9.95
C PHE A 64 14.00 -5.05 11.29
N GLN A 65 13.48 -4.25 12.22
CA GLN A 65 14.00 -4.19 13.60
C GLN A 65 13.74 -5.50 14.36
N GLU A 66 12.55 -6.10 14.21
CA GLU A 66 12.21 -7.37 14.85
C GLU A 66 12.81 -8.60 14.13
N HIS A 67 13.09 -8.47 12.84
CA HIS A 67 13.60 -9.54 11.97
C HIS A 67 14.84 -9.10 11.17
N PRO A 68 15.97 -8.80 11.83
CA PRO A 68 17.18 -8.34 11.13
C PRO A 68 17.71 -9.36 10.12
N SER A 69 17.47 -10.66 10.33
CA SER A 69 17.85 -11.71 9.38
C SER A 69 17.13 -11.59 8.03
N ASP A 70 15.88 -11.09 8.02
CA ASP A 70 15.14 -10.87 6.78
C ASP A 70 15.75 -9.73 5.97
N LEU A 71 16.19 -8.66 6.64
CA LEU A 71 16.91 -7.55 6.01
C LEU A 71 18.25 -8.00 5.43
N GLU A 72 19.03 -8.77 6.20
CA GLU A 72 20.31 -9.32 5.75
C GLU A 72 20.15 -10.29 4.56
N GLU A 73 19.12 -11.13 4.57
CA GLU A 73 18.78 -12.00 3.44
C GLU A 73 18.43 -11.16 2.21
N LEU A 74 17.52 -10.18 2.36
CA LEU A 74 17.08 -9.31 1.27
C LEU A 74 18.25 -8.58 0.63
N VAL A 75 19.10 -7.93 1.43
CA VAL A 75 20.25 -7.15 0.97
C VAL A 75 21.27 -8.02 0.22
N ARG A 76 21.50 -9.26 0.66
CA ARG A 76 22.44 -10.18 0.00
C ARG A 76 21.88 -10.79 -1.27
N LEU A 77 20.57 -11.01 -1.33
CA LEU A 77 19.92 -11.76 -2.41
C LEU A 77 19.50 -10.86 -3.56
N ALA A 78 18.81 -9.76 -3.24
CA ALA A 78 18.19 -8.91 -4.23
C ALA A 78 19.21 -8.00 -4.91
N LYS A 79 19.03 -7.83 -6.21
CA LYS A 79 19.55 -6.72 -7.02
C LYS A 79 18.48 -5.65 -7.21
N VAL A 80 17.23 -6.08 -7.37
CA VAL A 80 16.06 -5.22 -7.59
C VAL A 80 14.83 -5.87 -6.97
N LEU A 81 13.91 -5.03 -6.49
CA LEU A 81 12.63 -5.45 -5.96
C LEU A 81 11.53 -5.21 -6.98
N ARG A 82 10.53 -6.09 -7.00
CA ARG A 82 9.33 -5.95 -7.85
C ARG A 82 8.08 -6.29 -7.07
N ASN A 83 6.96 -5.78 -7.53
CA ASN A 83 5.64 -6.18 -7.05
C ASN A 83 4.83 -6.70 -8.25
N PRO A 84 4.90 -7.99 -8.56
CA PRO A 84 4.25 -8.54 -9.76
C PRO A 84 2.73 -8.34 -9.74
N HIS A 85 2.12 -8.27 -8.56
CA HIS A 85 0.69 -7.97 -8.44
C HIS A 85 0.37 -6.54 -8.91
N ALA A 86 1.14 -5.55 -8.45
CA ALA A 86 0.93 -4.17 -8.84
C ALA A 86 1.20 -3.93 -10.32
N GLU A 87 2.27 -4.54 -10.85
CA GLU A 87 2.59 -4.51 -12.28
C GLU A 87 1.47 -5.10 -13.14
N ALA A 88 0.96 -6.28 -12.78
CA ALA A 88 -0.07 -6.98 -13.54
C ALA A 88 -1.44 -6.30 -13.46
N THR A 89 -1.76 -5.69 -12.31
CA THR A 89 -3.07 -5.09 -12.08
C THR A 89 -3.09 -3.60 -12.30
N THR A 90 -1.97 -2.94 -12.62
CA THR A 90 -1.81 -1.48 -12.62
C THR A 90 -2.31 -0.85 -11.31
N SER A 91 -2.27 -1.60 -10.21
CA SER A 91 -2.57 -1.07 -8.88
C SER A 91 -1.39 -0.29 -8.37
N VAL A 92 -1.64 0.59 -7.41
CA VAL A 92 -0.58 1.34 -6.73
C VAL A 92 0.29 0.37 -5.95
N ASP A 93 1.61 0.50 -6.11
CA ASP A 93 2.60 -0.23 -5.32
C ASP A 93 3.10 0.66 -4.19
N LEU A 94 2.85 0.24 -2.95
CA LEU A 94 3.32 0.92 -1.74
C LEU A 94 4.41 0.13 -1.02
N GLN A 95 4.64 -1.13 -1.41
CA GLN A 95 5.54 -2.03 -0.71
C GLN A 95 6.98 -1.79 -1.13
N VAL A 96 7.23 -1.82 -2.44
CA VAL A 96 8.58 -1.61 -2.99
C VAL A 96 9.08 -0.20 -2.65
N PRO A 97 8.28 0.88 -2.79
CA PRO A 97 8.72 2.21 -2.35
C PRO A 97 9.08 2.26 -0.87
N ALA A 98 8.26 1.66 0.02
CA ALA A 98 8.53 1.68 1.46
C ALA A 98 9.83 0.95 1.83
N ILE A 99 10.07 -0.24 1.25
CA ILE A 99 11.31 -0.99 1.49
C ILE A 99 12.51 -0.24 0.92
N THR A 100 12.39 0.31 -0.29
CA THR A 100 13.48 1.05 -0.94
C THR A 100 13.84 2.31 -0.17
N ASP A 101 12.84 3.02 0.34
CA ASP A 101 13.03 4.19 1.20
C ASP A 101 13.72 3.81 2.52
N TYR A 102 13.29 2.73 3.17
CA TYR A 102 13.98 2.21 4.36
C TYR A 102 15.47 1.92 4.08
N LEU A 103 15.78 1.22 2.98
CA LEU A 103 17.16 0.93 2.60
C LEU A 103 17.96 2.23 2.40
N SER A 104 17.40 3.18 1.66
CA SER A 104 18.03 4.47 1.39
C SER A 104 18.31 5.27 2.66
N ARG A 105 17.32 5.41 3.56
CA ARG A 105 17.45 6.15 4.83
C ARG A 105 18.48 5.52 5.77
N ASN A 106 18.72 4.22 5.65
CA ASN A 106 19.68 3.48 6.47
C ASN A 106 21.04 3.25 5.76
N GLY A 107 21.27 3.86 4.58
CA GLY A 107 22.52 3.70 3.85
C GLY A 107 22.78 2.28 3.36
N LEU A 108 21.73 1.48 3.19
CA LEU A 108 21.79 0.10 2.72
C LEU A 108 21.58 0.04 1.21
N ILE A 109 22.31 -0.85 0.55
CA ILE A 109 22.22 -1.09 -0.89
C ILE A 109 22.01 -2.58 -1.11
N LEU A 110 21.13 -2.92 -2.05
CA LEU A 110 20.93 -4.27 -2.52
C LEU A 110 22.19 -4.76 -3.26
N ASN A 111 22.86 -5.78 -2.70
CA ASN A 111 24.17 -6.27 -3.15
C ASN A 111 24.09 -7.63 -3.87
N GLY A 112 22.88 -8.15 -4.03
CA GLY A 112 22.66 -9.44 -4.65
C GLY A 112 22.58 -9.40 -6.17
N ARG A 113 22.03 -10.47 -6.75
CA ARG A 113 21.94 -10.67 -8.20
C ARG A 113 20.52 -10.97 -8.67
N GLU A 114 19.64 -11.30 -7.74
CA GLU A 114 18.31 -11.80 -8.05
C GLU A 114 17.28 -10.68 -8.16
N VAL A 115 16.23 -10.95 -8.91
CA VAL A 115 15.00 -10.17 -8.85
C VAL A 115 14.17 -10.75 -7.72
N VAL A 116 13.89 -9.96 -6.69
CA VAL A 116 13.07 -10.39 -5.55
C VAL A 116 11.70 -9.75 -5.65
N ASP A 117 10.70 -10.57 -5.92
CA ASP A 117 9.31 -10.15 -5.84
C ASP A 117 8.91 -9.94 -4.38
N ILE A 118 8.11 -8.93 -4.08
CA ILE A 118 7.46 -8.74 -2.78
C ILE A 118 6.05 -9.30 -2.88
N GLY A 119 5.76 -10.35 -2.11
CA GLY A 119 4.55 -11.14 -2.23
C GLY A 119 4.63 -12.31 -3.20
N SER A 120 3.46 -12.79 -3.61
CA SER A 120 3.31 -13.86 -4.59
C SER A 120 2.27 -13.48 -5.64
N TRP A 121 2.45 -13.99 -6.85
CA TRP A 121 1.51 -13.84 -7.96
C TRP A 121 1.17 -15.22 -8.52
N GLU A 122 -0.13 -15.49 -8.70
CA GLU A 122 -0.64 -16.80 -9.16
C GLU A 122 -0.11 -18.00 -8.36
N GLY A 123 0.12 -17.79 -7.06
CA GLY A 123 0.64 -18.82 -6.15
C GLY A 123 2.15 -19.04 -6.24
N GLN A 124 2.87 -18.25 -7.05
CA GLN A 124 4.31 -18.31 -7.18
C GLN A 124 4.98 -17.13 -6.48
N SER A 125 6.08 -17.40 -5.79
CA SER A 125 6.95 -16.40 -5.19
C SER A 125 8.36 -16.60 -5.70
N SER A 126 9.09 -15.52 -5.97
CA SER A 126 10.49 -15.63 -6.41
C SER A 126 11.37 -16.33 -5.37
N HIS A 127 11.20 -16.01 -4.08
CA HIS A 127 12.05 -16.47 -2.98
C HIS A 127 11.26 -16.60 -1.68
N ALA A 128 11.85 -17.25 -0.66
CA ALA A 128 11.21 -17.35 0.65
C ALA A 128 10.99 -15.97 1.32
N ILE A 129 11.96 -15.05 1.15
CA ILE A 129 11.86 -13.67 1.64
C ILE A 129 10.70 -12.90 0.98
N SER A 130 10.31 -13.25 -0.25
CA SER A 130 9.16 -12.65 -0.95
C SER A 130 7.86 -12.80 -0.16
N ILE A 131 7.65 -13.97 0.45
CA ILE A 131 6.46 -14.22 1.26
C ILE A 131 6.55 -13.46 2.58
N ARG A 132 7.71 -13.47 3.25
CA ARG A 132 7.87 -12.84 4.57
C ARG A 132 7.72 -11.31 4.51
N LEU A 133 8.13 -10.69 3.41
CA LEU A 133 7.97 -9.25 3.17
C LEU A 133 6.63 -8.88 2.50
N SER A 134 5.76 -9.85 2.24
CA SER A 134 4.42 -9.62 1.69
C SER A 134 3.55 -8.82 2.67
N PRO A 135 2.62 -7.96 2.19
CA PRO A 135 1.57 -7.36 3.03
C PRO A 135 0.65 -8.37 3.70
N LEU A 136 0.67 -9.62 3.23
CA LEU A 136 -0.02 -10.74 3.87
C LEU A 136 0.71 -11.26 5.11
N SER A 137 1.96 -10.83 5.34
CA SER A 137 2.82 -11.29 6.42
C SER A 137 3.26 -10.14 7.34
N VAL A 138 3.65 -9.00 6.76
CA VAL A 138 4.09 -7.82 7.52
C VAL A 138 2.93 -7.23 8.34
N ARG A 139 3.21 -6.95 9.62
CA ARG A 139 2.23 -6.43 10.58
C ARG A 139 2.14 -4.92 10.54
N VAL A 140 0.96 -4.41 10.86
CA VAL A 140 0.76 -2.96 10.98
C VAL A 140 1.36 -2.45 12.28
N VAL A 141 2.20 -1.41 12.18
CA VAL A 141 2.72 -0.72 13.37
C VAL A 141 1.56 -0.21 14.23
N GLY A 142 1.63 -0.41 15.55
CA GLY A 142 0.53 -0.07 16.46
C GLY A 142 -0.70 -0.99 16.38
N ASN A 143 -0.76 -1.95 15.46
CA ASN A 143 -1.82 -2.97 15.40
C ASN A 143 -1.29 -4.34 14.94
N PRO A 144 -0.55 -5.07 15.80
CA PRO A 144 0.14 -6.31 15.42
C PRO A 144 -0.82 -7.46 15.09
N LYS A 145 -2.13 -7.33 15.39
CA LYS A 145 -3.13 -8.34 15.07
C LYS A 145 -3.49 -8.34 13.58
N MET A 146 -3.23 -7.26 12.86
CA MET A 146 -3.55 -7.12 11.45
C MET A 146 -2.27 -7.11 10.61
N THR A 147 -2.33 -7.76 9.45
CA THR A 147 -1.32 -7.55 8.41
C THR A 147 -1.62 -6.27 7.64
N LEU A 148 -0.63 -5.74 6.91
CA LEU A 148 -0.84 -4.59 6.03
C LEU A 148 -2.04 -4.81 5.10
N GLU A 149 -2.14 -5.95 4.42
CA GLU A 149 -3.26 -6.25 3.51
C GLU A 149 -4.61 -6.18 4.22
N GLN A 150 -4.74 -6.79 5.41
CA GLN A 150 -5.98 -6.78 6.18
C GLN A 150 -6.36 -5.36 6.61
N TYR A 151 -5.37 -4.60 7.07
CA TYR A 151 -5.57 -3.21 7.48
C TYR A 151 -6.05 -2.37 6.30
N TRP A 152 -5.46 -2.53 5.12
CA TRP A 152 -5.85 -1.76 3.94
C TRP A 152 -7.23 -2.11 3.44
N GLN A 153 -7.61 -3.38 3.43
CA GLN A 153 -8.98 -3.77 3.07
C GLN A 153 -10.01 -3.15 4.04
N ASP A 154 -9.68 -3.00 5.32
CA ASP A 154 -10.58 -2.38 6.32
C ASP A 154 -10.58 -0.85 6.26
N LYS A 155 -9.45 -0.20 5.97
CA LYS A 155 -9.30 1.27 6.03
C LYS A 155 -9.55 1.99 4.73
N LYS A 156 -9.49 1.30 3.57
CA LYS A 156 -9.64 1.93 2.26
C LYS A 156 -11.03 2.54 2.10
N CYS A 157 -11.07 3.81 1.72
CA CYS A 157 -12.29 4.59 1.58
C CYS A 157 -12.24 5.52 0.35
N LEU A 158 -13.41 6.00 -0.05
CA LEU A 158 -13.58 7.08 -1.02
C LEU A 158 -13.90 8.35 -0.24
N ALA A 159 -13.16 9.42 -0.51
CA ALA A 159 -13.47 10.75 -0.01
C ALA A 159 -13.72 11.72 -1.17
N VAL A 160 -14.51 12.75 -0.89
CA VAL A 160 -14.84 13.84 -1.80
C VAL A 160 -14.37 15.15 -1.19
N TRP A 161 -13.81 16.03 -2.00
CA TRP A 161 -13.43 17.38 -1.58
C TRP A 161 -14.68 18.25 -1.56
N GLU A 162 -15.13 18.64 -0.38
CA GLU A 162 -16.28 19.53 -0.22
C GLU A 162 -15.83 20.92 0.26
N ASP A 163 -16.31 21.95 -0.43
CA ASP A 163 -16.30 23.31 0.06
C ASP A 163 -17.36 23.41 1.17
N GLU A 164 -16.98 23.89 2.36
CA GLU A 164 -17.97 24.18 3.40
C GLU A 164 -18.87 25.32 2.93
N GLY A 165 -20.02 25.00 2.30
CA GLY A 165 -20.89 26.03 1.73
C GLY A 165 -21.91 25.56 0.70
N ALA A 166 -22.69 24.53 0.99
CA ALA A 166 -23.99 24.34 0.35
C ALA A 166 -24.99 23.69 1.33
N VAL A 167 -25.22 24.36 2.47
CA VAL A 167 -26.49 24.22 3.16
C VAL A 167 -27.49 25.07 2.38
N THR A 168 -28.33 24.44 1.56
CA THR A 168 -29.62 25.01 1.15
C THR A 168 -30.71 24.39 1.99
#